data_AF-A0A3D4BTH3-F1
#
_entry.id   AF-A0A3D4BTH3-F1
#
_cell.length_a   1.000
_cell.length_b   1.000
_cell.length_c   1.000
_cell.angle_alpha   90.00
_cell.angle_beta   90.00
_cell.angle_gamma   90.00
#
_symmetry.space_group_name_H-M   'P 1'
#
loop_
_entity.id
_entity.type
_entity.pdbx_description
1 polymer ?
#
loop_
_entity_poly.entity_id
_entity_poly.type
_entity_poly.pdbx_seq_one_letter_code
_entity_poly.pdbx_strand_id
1 'polypeptide(L)'
;MLSKNLDKRHQEKYLHQESSWISKWQDYIGEFVYGGIDGSVTTFAVVAGAAGAHLDSAVVIILGFANLLADGFAMSVGSYLSTKSEKD
;
A
#
# COMPACT_ATOMS: atom_id res chain seq x y z
N MET A 1 -43.08 -7.28 -22.00
CA MET A 1 -42.45 -5.98 -21.66
C MET A 1 -41.41 -6.06 -20.52
N LEU A 2 -41.31 -7.17 -19.77
CA LEU A 2 -40.37 -7.34 -18.65
C LEU A 2 -39.04 -8.06 -19.00
N SER A 3 -38.90 -8.61 -20.20
CA SER A 3 -37.71 -9.42 -20.59
C SER A 3 -36.55 -8.60 -21.17
N LYS A 4 -36.71 -7.30 -21.43
CA LYS A 4 -35.64 -6.44 -22.01
C LYS A 4 -34.79 -5.71 -20.96
N ASN A 5 -35.06 -5.89 -19.66
CA ASN A 5 -34.39 -5.17 -18.57
C ASN A 5 -33.41 -6.02 -17.74
N LEU A 6 -33.30 -7.32 -18.01
CA LEU A 6 -32.36 -8.21 -17.32
C LEU A 6 -31.00 -8.32 -18.04
N ASP A 7 -30.94 -7.94 -19.31
CA ASP A 7 -29.74 -8.07 -20.16
C ASP A 7 -28.81 -6.84 -20.06
N LYS A 8 -29.33 -5.70 -19.61
CA LYS A 8 -28.55 -4.46 -19.48
C LYS A 8 -27.66 -4.39 -18.24
N ARG A 9 -27.77 -5.33 -17.29
CA ARG A 9 -26.99 -5.29 -16.03
C ARG A 9 -25.65 -6.03 -16.09
N HIS A 10 -25.32 -6.70 -17.19
CA HIS A 10 -24.08 -7.46 -17.34
C HIS A 10 -23.14 -6.96 -18.45
N GLN A 11 -23.48 -5.85 -19.11
CA GLN A 11 -22.68 -5.28 -20.22
C GLN A 11 -21.84 -4.04 -19.86
N GLU A 12 -21.66 -3.70 -18.58
CA GLU A 12 -20.78 -2.57 -18.18
C GLU A 12 -19.31 -2.98 -17.94
N LYS A 13 -18.94 -4.25 -18.16
CA LYS A 13 -17.55 -4.72 -17.98
C LYS A 13 -16.65 -4.55 -19.22
N TYR A 14 -17.15 -3.96 -20.31
CA TYR A 14 -16.45 -3.93 -21.60
C TYR A 14 -16.14 -2.52 -22.14
N LEU A 15 -16.07 -1.50 -21.27
CA LEU A 15 -15.65 -0.14 -21.65
C LEU A 15 -14.40 0.38 -20.90
N HIS A 16 -13.78 -0.42 -20.03
CA HIS A 16 -12.59 -0.02 -19.26
C HIS A 16 -11.24 -0.40 -19.91
N GLN A 17 -11.23 -0.73 -21.21
CA GLN A 17 -10.05 -1.33 -21.85
C GLN A 17 -9.00 -0.33 -22.36
N GLU A 18 -9.29 0.98 -22.35
CA GLU A 18 -8.35 2.01 -22.86
C GLU A 18 -7.44 2.62 -21.76
N SER A 19 -7.75 2.45 -20.47
CA SER A 19 -6.97 3.06 -19.37
C SER A 19 -6.00 2.11 -18.65
N SER A 20 -5.71 0.93 -19.22
CA SER A 20 -4.90 -0.11 -18.55
C SER A 20 -3.49 0.35 -18.14
N TRP A 21 -2.87 1.31 -18.85
CA TRP A 21 -1.64 1.92 -18.36
C TRP A 21 -1.96 2.91 -17.22
N ILE A 22 -2.96 3.78 -17.38
CA ILE A 22 -3.26 4.86 -16.44
C ILE A 22 -3.65 4.28 -15.08
N SER A 23 -4.45 3.22 -15.07
CA SER A 23 -4.84 2.51 -13.86
C SER A 23 -3.64 1.91 -13.14
N LYS A 24 -2.72 1.26 -13.86
CA LYS A 24 -1.48 0.72 -13.26
C LYS A 24 -0.59 1.79 -12.68
N TRP A 25 -0.47 2.94 -13.35
CA TRP A 25 0.26 4.10 -12.81
C TRP A 25 -0.45 4.69 -11.59
N GLN A 26 -1.78 4.69 -11.57
CA GLN A 26 -2.56 5.17 -10.42
C GLN A 26 -2.41 4.27 -9.19
N ASP A 27 -2.41 2.95 -9.39
CA ASP A 27 -2.19 1.98 -8.31
C ASP A 27 -0.76 2.11 -7.75
N TYR A 28 0.26 2.23 -8.62
CA TYR A 28 1.66 2.40 -8.20
C TYR A 28 1.88 3.70 -7.40
N ILE A 29 1.30 4.80 -7.85
CA ILE A 29 1.35 6.08 -7.12
C ILE A 29 0.58 6.00 -5.81
N GLY A 30 -0.56 5.29 -5.79
CA GLY A 30 -1.34 5.03 -4.59
C GLY A 30 -0.55 4.25 -3.54
N GLU A 31 0.08 3.14 -3.92
CA GLU A 31 0.93 2.33 -3.03
C GLU A 31 2.13 3.12 -2.52
N PHE A 32 2.76 3.95 -3.36
CA PHE A 32 3.86 4.81 -2.94
C PHE A 32 3.42 5.87 -1.91
N VAL A 33 2.30 6.56 -2.15
CA VAL A 33 1.76 7.55 -1.22
C VAL A 33 1.33 6.89 0.09
N TYR A 34 0.66 5.74 0.01
CA TYR A 34 0.23 4.99 1.19
C TYR A 34 1.43 4.53 2.02
N GLY A 35 2.46 3.96 1.39
CA GLY A 35 3.70 3.57 2.07
C GLY A 35 4.45 4.77 2.66
N GLY A 36 4.45 5.92 1.99
CA GLY A 36 5.05 7.15 2.53
C GLY A 36 4.31 7.68 3.76
N ILE A 37 2.97 7.64 3.75
CA ILE A 37 2.15 8.04 4.90
C ILE A 37 2.32 7.05 6.05
N ASP A 38 2.19 5.75 5.78
CA ASP A 38 2.34 4.70 6.80
C ASP A 38 3.72 4.75 7.44
N GLY A 39 4.79 4.71 6.62
CA GLY A 39 6.16 4.80 7.11
C GLY A 39 6.48 6.08 7.89
N SER A 40 5.85 7.21 7.55
CA SER A 40 6.00 8.46 8.30
C SER A 40 5.31 8.38 9.66
N VAL A 41 4.08 7.86 9.71
CA VAL A 41 3.29 7.74 10.94
C VAL A 41 3.92 6.71 11.89
N THR A 42 4.33 5.55 11.38
CA THR A 42 4.97 4.50 12.19
C THR A 42 6.33 4.96 12.72
N THR A 43 7.16 5.58 11.88
CA THR A 43 8.46 6.14 12.31
C THR A 43 8.26 7.24 13.35
N PHE A 44 7.27 8.12 13.18
CA PHE A 44 6.96 9.14 14.17
C PHE A 44 6.55 8.52 15.51
N ALA A 45 5.70 7.50 15.51
CA ALA A 45 5.30 6.81 16.74
C ALA A 45 6.50 6.16 17.45
N VAL A 46 7.39 5.50 16.71
CA VAL A 46 8.61 4.88 17.25
C VAL A 46 9.56 5.93 17.82
N VAL A 47 9.83 7.00 17.07
CA VAL A 47 10.74 8.08 17.50
C VAL A 47 10.15 8.83 18.70
N ALA A 48 8.87 9.15 18.69
CA ALA A 48 8.18 9.82 19.80
C ALA A 48 8.17 8.94 21.06
N GLY A 49 7.93 7.63 20.92
CA GLY A 49 7.99 6.68 22.02
C GLY A 49 9.40 6.56 22.60
N ALA A 50 10.41 6.44 21.75
CA ALA A 50 11.80 6.32 22.19
C ALA A 50 12.31 7.63 22.85
N ALA A 51 11.92 8.79 22.32
CA ALA A 51 12.20 10.08 22.93
C ALA A 51 11.47 10.24 24.27
N GLY A 52 10.19 9.84 24.36
CA GLY A 52 9.42 9.85 25.60
C GLY A 52 10.02 8.95 26.69
N ALA A 53 10.65 7.84 26.28
CA ALA A 53 11.38 6.93 27.16
C ALA A 53 12.83 7.38 27.48
N HIS A 54 13.24 8.59 27.08
CA HIS A 54 14.58 9.15 27.34
C HIS A 54 15.73 8.26 26.82
N LEU A 55 15.56 7.61 25.66
CA LEU A 55 16.67 6.90 25.02
C LEU A 55 17.69 7.88 24.42
N ASP A 56 18.93 7.41 24.30
CA ASP A 56 20.00 8.16 23.64
C ASP A 56 19.64 8.45 22.17
N SER A 57 19.98 9.64 21.69
CA SER A 57 19.69 10.07 20.32
C SER A 57 20.24 9.12 19.26
N ALA A 58 21.38 8.49 19.49
CA ALA A 58 21.93 7.49 18.58
C ALA A 58 20.98 6.28 18.45
N VAL A 59 20.41 5.84 19.58
CA VAL A 59 19.47 4.71 19.62
C VAL A 59 18.16 5.07 18.93
N VAL A 60 17.63 6.28 19.14
CA VAL A 60 16.41 6.77 18.47
C VAL A 60 16.55 6.76 16.95
N ILE A 61 17.70 7.24 16.44
CA ILE A 61 17.98 7.26 14.99
C ILE A 61 18.03 5.83 14.44
N ILE A 62 18.78 4.93 15.09
CA ILE A 62 18.88 3.53 14.67
C ILE A 62 17.50 2.86 14.68
N LEU A 63 16.70 3.06 15.73
CA LEU A 63 15.34 2.52 15.85
C LEU A 63 14.41 3.02 14.74
N GLY A 64 14.42 4.33 14.47
CA GLY A 64 13.61 4.91 13.42
C GLY A 64 13.94 4.34 12.04
N PHE A 65 15.23 4.27 11.69
CA PHE A 65 15.66 3.67 10.41
C PHE A 65 15.37 2.17 10.33
N ALA A 66 15.62 1.43 11.42
CA ALA A 66 15.33 0.01 11.46
C ALA A 66 13.83 -0.26 11.25
N ASN A 67 12.95 0.52 11.89
CA ASN A 67 11.51 0.38 11.73
C ASN A 67 11.05 0.73 10.31
N LEU A 68 11.52 1.86 9.76
CA LEU A 68 11.18 2.28 8.40
C LEU A 68 11.55 1.22 7.35
N LEU A 69 12.75 0.64 7.46
CA LEU A 69 13.21 -0.41 6.56
C LEU A 69 12.39 -1.70 6.73
N ALA A 70 12.04 -2.05 7.98
CA ALA A 70 11.22 -3.22 8.27
C ALA A 70 9.81 -3.09 7.65
N ASP A 71 9.15 -1.95 7.83
CA ASP A 71 7.80 -1.68 7.30
C ASP A 71 7.83 -1.75 5.76
N GLY A 72 8.77 -1.05 5.11
CA GLY A 72 8.90 -1.07 3.66
C GLY A 72 9.24 -2.46 3.09
N PHE A 73 10.08 -3.23 3.79
CA PHE A 73 10.40 -4.60 3.41
C PHE A 73 9.20 -5.54 3.55
N ALA A 74 8.47 -5.45 4.67
CA ALA A 74 7.28 -6.25 4.91
C ALA A 74 6.20 -6.00 3.86
N MET A 75 5.96 -4.73 3.49
CA MET A 75 5.04 -4.37 2.41
C MET A 75 5.50 -4.94 1.06
N SER A 76 6.78 -4.81 0.72
CA SER A 76 7.33 -5.28 -0.56
C SER A 76 7.25 -6.80 -0.71
N VAL A 77 7.65 -7.53 0.34
CA VAL A 77 7.57 -9.00 0.38
C VAL A 77 6.11 -9.46 0.42
N GLY A 78 5.26 -8.76 1.16
CA GLY A 78 3.82 -9.03 1.22
C GLY A 78 3.16 -8.94 -0.16
N SER A 79 3.40 -7.86 -0.90
CA SER A 79 2.87 -7.69 -2.27
C SER A 79 3.42 -8.73 -3.24
N TYR A 80 4.72 -9.07 -3.15
CA TYR A 80 5.31 -10.14 -3.96
C TYR A 80 4.65 -11.50 -3.69
N LEU A 81 4.49 -11.86 -2.41
CA LEU A 81 3.90 -13.13 -2.01
C LEU A 81 2.41 -13.19 -2.35
N SER A 82 1.67 -12.08 -2.17
CA SER A 82 0.27 -11.94 -2.58
C SER A 82 0.11 -12.22 -4.08
N THR A 83 0.94 -11.57 -4.91
CA THR A 83 0.94 -11.77 -6.37
C THR A 83 1.27 -13.22 -6.76
N LYS A 84 2.13 -13.89 -5.99
CA LYS A 84 2.47 -15.29 -6.25
C LYS A 84 1.33 -16.23 -5.82
N SER A 85 0.74 -16.00 -4.65
CA SER A 85 -0.36 -16.81 -4.11
C SER A 85 -1.65 -16.69 -4.92
N GLU A 86 -1.83 -15.61 -5.66
CA GLU A 86 -2.99 -15.42 -6.54
C GLU A 86 -2.83 -16.11 -7.91
N LYS A 87 -1.60 -16.55 -8.24
CA LYS A 87 -1.26 -17.27 -9.48
C LYS A 87 -1.20 -18.79 -9.30
N ASP A 88 -1.06 -19.26 -8.07
CA ASP A 88 -1.14 -20.69 -7.69
C ASP A 88 -2.60 -21.05 -7.35
#